data_AF-A0A956EPZ4-F1
#
_entry.id   AF-A0A956EPZ4-F1
#
_cell.length_a   1.000
_cell.length_b   1.000
_cell.length_c   1.000
_cell.angle_alpha   90.00
_cell.angle_beta   90.00
_cell.angle_gamma   90.00
#
_symmetry.space_group_name_H-M   'P 1'
#
loop_
_entity.id
_entity.type
_entity.pdbx_description
1 polymer ?
#
loop_
_entity_poly.entity_id
_entity_poly.type
_entity_poly.pdbx_seq_one_letter_code
_entity_poly.pdbx_strand_id
1 'polypeptide(L)'
;MKTLHRVLVGLGLSTLVACGPTDGLDEPVGEQSEAVSAPLGSAYCDVTVTGTGTISMEDNYLPHVIQCENGGANLEALKAQAIAARSVAYYNMATQGKICDGQGCQVYSCGATPSAIHKQAVKETAGIYLSYGQMLTYGFYVAGDSGVKAPSCVGSSGSTEHWVTYNEGKSGNSVEQTALGYIGPPGFGQNRGCMSQWGARCLENSKGYDYKKILQFFYGSDIKLLQATGSCITPPEPQVPDLDAQFVDQGSSNEEDATGEAYYQVCAGDPVDSWFEVKNIGAATWTDGSGSSAGQSVRLGVPGDTADPFLGTNRVSVNAASNTSVAPNAKTRFDLSGTAPSAPGVYVTRWQLVDEARAWFGPEMWLSYRVVECEGSGTGGTGGTDPGSAGAAGADPGAGGAGTAGDAAWPGGG
;
A
#
# COMPACT_ATOMS: atom_id res chain seq x y z
N MET A 1 -82.08 -8.05 20.46
CA MET A 1 -82.18 -9.24 19.58
C MET A 1 -80.79 -9.49 19.01
N LYS A 2 -80.02 -10.54 19.22
CA LYS A 2 -80.12 -11.89 19.81
C LYS A 2 -78.76 -12.13 20.51
N THR A 3 -78.68 -12.53 21.79
CA THR A 3 -78.41 -13.92 22.29
C THR A 3 -77.22 -14.61 21.57
N LEU A 4 -76.27 -15.31 22.19
CA LEU A 4 -75.83 -15.55 23.57
C LEU A 4 -74.67 -16.59 23.47
N HIS A 5 -73.72 -16.52 24.40
CA HIS A 5 -72.98 -17.65 25.04
C HIS A 5 -72.02 -18.54 24.24
N ARG A 6 -70.77 -18.59 24.75
CA ARG A 6 -70.31 -19.79 25.48
C ARG A 6 -69.30 -19.44 26.57
N VAL A 7 -69.55 -20.06 27.72
CA VAL A 7 -68.89 -19.95 29.02
C VAL A 7 -68.13 -21.24 29.29
N LEU A 8 -66.95 -21.15 29.93
CA LEU A 8 -66.27 -22.15 30.74
C LEU A 8 -65.17 -21.39 31.50
N VAL A 9 -65.42 -20.80 32.68
CA VAL A 9 -65.39 -21.36 34.05
C VAL A 9 -64.28 -22.39 34.29
N GLY A 10 -63.23 -21.93 34.97
CA GLY A 10 -62.31 -22.71 35.79
C GLY A 10 -61.84 -21.85 36.96
N LEU A 11 -62.14 -22.31 38.18
CA LEU A 11 -61.84 -21.77 39.52
C LEU A 11 -60.43 -21.14 39.61
N GLY A 12 -60.16 -20.02 40.29
CA GLY A 12 -60.68 -19.61 41.59
C GLY A 12 -59.55 -19.73 42.63
N LEU A 13 -58.74 -18.67 42.78
CA LEU A 13 -58.00 -18.42 44.02
C LEU A 13 -57.86 -16.90 44.23
N SER A 14 -58.59 -16.39 45.21
CA SER A 14 -58.45 -15.04 45.76
C SER A 14 -57.08 -14.89 46.41
N THR A 15 -56.39 -13.77 46.16
CA THR A 15 -56.09 -12.77 47.21
C THR A 15 -55.43 -11.51 46.63
N LEU A 16 -55.95 -10.37 47.12
CA LEU A 16 -55.31 -9.07 47.32
C LEU A 16 -54.99 -8.19 46.09
N VAL A 17 -55.85 -7.19 45.94
CA VAL A 17 -55.55 -5.91 45.31
C VAL A 17 -54.40 -5.24 46.06
N ALA A 18 -53.31 -4.95 45.34
CA ALA A 18 -52.39 -3.88 45.68
C ALA A 18 -52.24 -3.00 44.43
N CYS A 19 -52.62 -1.73 44.53
CA CYS A 19 -52.26 -0.69 43.57
C CYS A 19 -50.72 -0.57 43.56
N GLY A 20 -50.08 -0.96 42.47
CA GLY A 20 -48.68 -0.66 42.16
C GLY A 20 -48.60 0.18 40.89
N PRO A 21 -47.61 1.10 40.78
CA PRO A 21 -47.48 1.99 39.64
C PRO A 21 -47.23 1.18 38.38
N THR A 22 -47.75 1.68 37.26
CA THR A 22 -47.63 1.08 35.93
C THR A 22 -46.17 0.79 35.60
N ASP A 23 -45.77 -0.49 35.65
CA ASP A 23 -44.55 -0.97 35.01
C ASP A 23 -44.71 -0.71 33.51
N GLY A 24 -43.90 0.24 33.03
CA GLY A 24 -43.71 0.50 31.62
C GLY A 24 -43.18 -0.76 30.98
N LEU A 25 -44.05 -1.48 30.28
CA LEU A 25 -43.62 -2.45 29.31
C LEU A 25 -42.91 -1.65 28.21
N ASP A 26 -41.61 -1.91 28.08
CA ASP A 26 -40.75 -1.40 27.02
C ASP A 26 -41.47 -1.53 25.67
N GLU A 27 -41.96 -0.41 25.15
CA GLU A 27 -42.19 -0.25 23.73
C GLU A 27 -40.83 -0.52 23.05
N PRO A 28 -40.75 -1.47 22.10
CA PRO A 28 -39.50 -1.74 21.43
C PRO A 28 -39.02 -0.45 20.76
N VAL A 29 -37.81 -0.01 21.13
CA VAL A 29 -37.10 1.07 20.44
C VAL A 29 -37.14 0.70 18.95
N GLY A 30 -37.92 1.47 18.18
CA GLY A 30 -38.24 1.14 16.79
C GLY A 30 -36.97 0.80 16.01
N GLU A 31 -37.06 -0.21 15.15
CA GLU A 31 -36.00 -0.61 14.23
C GLU A 31 -35.35 0.64 13.63
N GLN A 32 -34.09 0.88 13.99
CA GLN A 32 -33.26 1.86 13.32
C GLN A 32 -33.03 1.32 11.90
N SER A 33 -33.92 1.65 10.97
CA SER A 33 -33.77 1.29 9.56
C SER A 33 -32.46 1.87 9.08
N GLU A 34 -31.53 1.03 8.64
CA GLU A 34 -30.34 1.50 7.94
C GLU A 34 -30.80 2.40 6.78
N ALA A 35 -30.48 3.70 6.82
CA ALA A 35 -30.95 4.58 5.74
C ALA A 35 -30.27 4.22 4.41
N VAL A 36 -28.98 3.85 4.46
CA VAL A 36 -28.23 3.29 3.33
C VAL A 36 -27.20 2.27 3.84
N SER A 37 -27.35 1.01 3.43
CA SER A 37 -26.41 -0.07 3.76
C SER A 37 -25.08 0.07 3.00
N ALA A 38 -24.01 -0.46 3.59
CA ALA A 38 -22.66 -0.49 3.03
C ALA A 38 -22.00 -1.86 3.28
N PRO A 39 -21.22 -2.41 2.32
CA PRO A 39 -20.79 -1.80 1.06
C PRO A 39 -21.93 -1.54 0.07
N LEU A 40 -21.83 -0.47 -0.73
CA LEU A 40 -22.79 -0.20 -1.80
C LEU A 40 -22.68 -1.29 -2.88
N GLY A 41 -23.82 -1.71 -3.43
CA GLY A 41 -23.84 -2.69 -4.53
C GLY A 41 -23.11 -2.21 -5.79
N SER A 42 -23.16 -0.91 -6.08
CA SER A 42 -22.36 -0.25 -7.10
C SER A 42 -22.21 1.25 -6.82
N ALA A 43 -21.22 1.88 -7.44
CA ALA A 43 -21.07 3.33 -7.46
C ALA A 43 -22.22 4.00 -8.24
N TYR A 44 -22.63 5.18 -7.78
CA TYR A 44 -23.49 6.07 -8.57
C TYR A 44 -22.61 6.84 -9.56
N CYS A 45 -22.67 6.45 -10.83
CA CYS A 45 -21.87 7.04 -11.90
C CYS A 45 -22.34 8.44 -12.29
N ASP A 46 -23.63 8.69 -12.12
CA ASP A 46 -24.24 9.99 -12.35
C ASP A 46 -24.97 10.44 -11.10
N VAL A 47 -25.12 11.75 -10.98
CA VAL A 47 -25.92 12.42 -9.97
C VAL A 47 -26.98 13.29 -10.64
N THR A 48 -28.22 13.16 -10.19
CA THR A 48 -29.30 14.05 -10.63
C THR A 48 -29.32 15.28 -9.73
N VAL A 49 -28.88 16.42 -10.24
CA VAL A 49 -28.88 17.70 -9.52
C VAL A 49 -30.17 18.46 -9.83
N THR A 50 -30.91 18.82 -8.78
CA THR A 50 -32.20 19.49 -8.90
C THR A 50 -32.05 20.83 -9.62
N GLY A 51 -32.74 20.99 -10.76
CA GLY A 51 -32.68 22.20 -11.58
C GLY A 51 -31.57 22.22 -12.65
N THR A 52 -30.59 21.31 -12.57
CA THR A 52 -29.46 21.23 -13.52
C THR A 52 -29.56 20.01 -14.43
N GLY A 53 -30.05 18.88 -13.91
CA GLY A 53 -30.14 17.60 -14.64
C GLY A 53 -29.15 16.55 -14.16
N THR A 54 -28.92 15.53 -14.97
CA THR A 54 -28.02 14.41 -14.65
C THR A 54 -26.59 14.71 -15.10
N ILE A 55 -25.64 14.61 -14.16
CA ILE A 55 -24.24 15.01 -14.32
C ILE A 55 -23.33 13.83 -13.92
N SER A 56 -22.22 13.61 -14.65
CA SER A 56 -21.21 12.61 -14.25
C SER A 56 -20.67 12.92 -12.86
N MET A 57 -20.70 11.93 -11.96
CA MET A 57 -20.31 12.06 -10.55
C MET A 57 -18.83 12.44 -10.42
N GLU A 58 -17.95 11.62 -11.01
CA GLU A 58 -16.49 11.71 -10.82
C GLU A 58 -15.85 12.74 -11.76
N ASP A 59 -16.32 12.86 -13.01
CA ASP A 59 -15.66 13.71 -14.00
C ASP A 59 -16.15 15.17 -13.98
N ASN A 60 -17.30 15.42 -13.34
CA ASN A 60 -17.93 16.73 -13.38
C ASN A 60 -18.45 17.20 -12.01
N TYR A 61 -19.38 16.48 -11.41
CA TYR A 61 -20.05 16.95 -10.18
C TYR A 61 -19.08 17.19 -9.03
N LEU A 62 -18.31 16.17 -8.63
CA LEU A 62 -17.41 16.27 -7.49
C LEU A 62 -16.28 17.30 -7.70
N PRO A 63 -15.62 17.39 -8.88
CA PRO A 63 -14.63 18.44 -9.10
C PRO A 63 -15.20 19.86 -8.92
N HIS A 64 -16.45 20.11 -9.36
CA HIS A 64 -17.12 21.39 -9.16
C HIS A 64 -17.48 21.62 -7.69
N VAL A 65 -18.04 20.61 -7.01
CA VAL A 65 -18.34 20.73 -5.57
C VAL A 65 -17.09 21.08 -4.78
N ILE A 66 -15.98 20.36 -4.94
CA ILE A 66 -14.79 20.64 -4.13
C ILE A 66 -14.10 21.97 -4.51
N GLN A 67 -14.22 22.41 -5.76
CA GLN A 67 -13.77 23.74 -6.20
C GLN A 67 -14.60 24.84 -5.52
N CYS A 68 -15.91 24.66 -5.43
CA CYS A 68 -16.83 25.61 -4.81
C CYS A 68 -16.68 25.67 -3.29
N GLU A 69 -16.48 24.51 -2.67
CA GLU A 69 -16.42 24.36 -1.22
C GLU A 69 -15.02 24.71 -0.68
N ASN A 70 -13.97 24.16 -1.28
CA ASN A 70 -12.63 24.20 -0.69
C ASN A 70 -11.52 24.48 -1.72
N GLY A 71 -11.81 25.21 -2.80
CA GLY A 71 -10.94 25.26 -3.99
C GLY A 71 -9.55 25.90 -3.84
N GLY A 72 -9.21 26.41 -2.65
CA GLY A 72 -7.86 26.90 -2.31
C GLY A 72 -7.06 25.93 -1.43
N ALA A 73 -7.57 24.74 -1.16
CA ALA A 73 -6.90 23.72 -0.37
C ALA A 73 -5.83 22.96 -1.18
N ASN A 74 -4.90 22.33 -0.46
CA ASN A 74 -3.92 21.42 -1.03
C ASN A 74 -4.55 20.02 -1.23
N LEU A 75 -3.79 19.13 -1.85
CA LEU A 75 -4.32 17.90 -2.45
C LEU A 75 -5.00 16.98 -1.42
N GLU A 76 -4.43 16.81 -0.23
CA GLU A 76 -4.95 15.86 0.77
C GLU A 76 -6.24 16.39 1.42
N ALA A 77 -6.34 17.69 1.69
CA ALA A 77 -7.59 18.30 2.14
C ALA A 77 -8.67 18.28 1.03
N LEU A 78 -8.30 18.43 -0.25
CA LEU A 78 -9.23 18.26 -1.36
C LEU A 78 -9.70 16.82 -1.53
N LYS A 79 -8.84 15.83 -1.31
CA LYS A 79 -9.20 14.40 -1.29
C LYS A 79 -10.19 14.09 -0.16
N ALA A 80 -9.93 14.58 1.05
CA ALA A 80 -10.87 14.44 2.17
C ALA A 80 -12.23 15.09 1.85
N GLN A 81 -12.21 16.29 1.26
CA GLN A 81 -13.42 16.97 0.79
C GLN A 81 -14.16 16.16 -0.28
N ALA A 82 -13.46 15.57 -1.24
CA ALA A 82 -14.07 14.74 -2.28
C ALA A 82 -14.76 13.50 -1.71
N ILE A 83 -14.14 12.82 -0.72
CA ILE A 83 -14.72 11.64 -0.06
C ILE A 83 -15.95 12.01 0.76
N ALA A 84 -15.87 13.08 1.57
CA ALA A 84 -17.03 13.56 2.33
C ALA A 84 -18.17 13.96 1.38
N ALA A 85 -17.85 14.70 0.31
CA ALA A 85 -18.81 15.12 -0.69
C ALA A 85 -19.45 13.95 -1.45
N ARG A 86 -18.67 12.94 -1.83
CA ARG A 86 -19.18 11.72 -2.47
C ARG A 86 -20.11 10.94 -1.55
N SER A 87 -19.80 10.89 -0.26
CA SER A 87 -20.65 10.24 0.74
C SER A 87 -22.03 10.91 0.82
N VAL A 88 -22.06 12.25 0.80
CA VAL A 88 -23.32 13.02 0.71
C VAL A 88 -24.08 12.71 -0.58
N ALA A 89 -23.40 12.73 -1.73
CA ALA A 89 -24.02 12.47 -3.02
C ALA A 89 -24.59 11.04 -3.11
N TYR A 90 -23.81 10.03 -2.71
CA TYR A 90 -24.25 8.63 -2.69
C TYR A 90 -25.44 8.41 -1.76
N TYR A 91 -25.45 9.03 -0.57
CA TYR A 91 -26.60 8.97 0.32
C TYR A 91 -27.88 9.53 -0.33
N ASN A 92 -27.79 10.72 -0.93
CA ASN A 92 -28.95 11.36 -1.56
C ASN A 92 -29.41 10.59 -2.81
N MET A 93 -28.49 10.03 -3.60
CA MET A 93 -28.85 9.18 -4.74
C MET A 93 -29.52 7.88 -4.30
N ALA A 94 -29.07 7.27 -3.20
CA ALA A 94 -29.68 6.05 -2.66
C ALA A 94 -31.07 6.27 -2.06
N THR A 95 -31.29 7.41 -1.40
CA THR A 95 -32.53 7.67 -0.64
C THR A 95 -33.57 8.48 -1.40
N GLN A 96 -33.13 9.40 -2.27
CA GLN A 96 -34.01 10.35 -2.97
C GLN A 96 -33.86 10.30 -4.49
N GLY A 97 -32.82 9.65 -5.02
CA GLY A 97 -32.51 9.60 -6.46
C GLY A 97 -32.06 10.93 -7.05
N LYS A 98 -31.85 11.96 -6.23
CA LYS A 98 -31.41 13.30 -6.63
C LYS A 98 -30.79 14.06 -5.45
N ILE A 99 -30.05 15.12 -5.74
CA ILE A 99 -29.49 16.05 -4.75
C ILE A 99 -29.90 17.50 -5.06
N CYS A 100 -29.99 18.35 -4.03
CA CYS A 100 -30.21 19.78 -4.20
C CYS A 100 -28.90 20.54 -4.45
N ASP A 101 -28.95 21.68 -5.15
CA ASP A 101 -27.81 22.58 -5.33
C ASP A 101 -27.95 23.78 -4.40
N GLY A 102 -27.11 23.87 -3.38
CA GLY A 102 -27.14 24.93 -2.38
C GLY A 102 -26.74 24.50 -0.98
N GLN A 103 -26.79 25.44 -0.03
CA GLN A 103 -26.29 25.29 1.34
C GLN A 103 -26.98 24.17 2.15
N GLY A 104 -28.16 23.71 1.74
CA GLY A 104 -28.86 22.59 2.38
C GLY A 104 -28.34 21.20 1.96
N CYS A 105 -27.58 21.11 0.87
CA CYS A 105 -26.95 19.87 0.40
C CYS A 105 -25.46 20.13 0.09
N GLN A 106 -25.13 20.46 -1.15
CA GLN A 106 -23.78 20.76 -1.61
C GLN A 106 -23.86 21.86 -2.68
N VAL A 107 -22.89 22.76 -2.71
CA VAL A 107 -22.85 23.82 -3.72
C VAL A 107 -22.09 23.31 -4.95
N TYR A 108 -22.82 23.01 -6.03
CA TYR A 108 -22.25 22.59 -7.31
C TYR A 108 -22.07 23.77 -8.27
N SER A 109 -23.04 24.70 -8.34
CA SER A 109 -23.04 25.78 -9.34
C SER A 109 -22.51 27.12 -8.83
N CYS A 110 -21.33 27.17 -8.21
CA CYS A 110 -20.73 28.44 -7.78
C CYS A 110 -20.11 29.29 -8.91
N GLY A 111 -20.17 28.81 -10.16
CA GLY A 111 -19.63 29.50 -11.34
C GLY A 111 -18.11 29.42 -11.53
N ALA A 112 -17.40 28.71 -10.65
CA ALA A 112 -15.96 28.49 -10.78
C ALA A 112 -15.65 27.17 -11.53
N THR A 113 -14.68 27.21 -12.43
CA THR A 113 -14.22 26.04 -13.17
C THR A 113 -13.16 25.26 -12.38
N PRO A 114 -13.31 23.94 -12.18
CA PRO A 114 -12.31 23.12 -11.49
C PRO A 114 -10.95 23.11 -12.18
N SER A 115 -9.89 23.46 -11.45
CA SER A 115 -8.51 23.30 -11.91
C SER A 115 -8.03 21.83 -11.83
N ALA A 116 -6.81 21.56 -12.31
CA ALA A 116 -6.25 20.21 -12.37
C ALA A 116 -6.20 19.49 -11.00
N ILE A 117 -5.88 20.21 -9.91
CA ILE A 117 -5.78 19.61 -8.57
C ILE A 117 -7.14 19.09 -8.07
N HIS A 118 -8.25 19.74 -8.43
CA HIS A 118 -9.59 19.28 -8.08
C HIS A 118 -9.93 17.97 -8.79
N LYS A 119 -9.65 17.92 -10.10
CA LYS A 119 -9.84 16.69 -10.90
C LYS A 119 -8.95 15.56 -10.39
N GLN A 120 -7.71 15.87 -10.02
CA GLN A 120 -6.77 14.91 -9.44
C GLN A 120 -7.29 14.35 -8.10
N ALA A 121 -7.71 15.22 -7.17
CA ALA A 121 -8.23 14.80 -5.87
C ALA A 121 -9.42 13.86 -5.98
N VAL A 122 -10.36 14.16 -6.90
CA VAL A 122 -11.52 13.29 -7.17
C VAL A 122 -11.08 11.98 -7.79
N LYS A 123 -10.22 12.02 -8.82
CA LYS A 123 -9.72 10.82 -9.52
C LYS A 123 -8.98 9.87 -8.58
N GLU A 124 -8.09 10.38 -7.74
CA GLU A 124 -7.31 9.57 -6.78
C GLU A 124 -8.16 9.01 -5.63
N THR A 125 -9.39 9.50 -5.47
CA THR A 125 -10.36 9.01 -4.47
C THR A 125 -11.63 8.46 -5.10
N ALA A 126 -11.60 8.12 -6.39
CA ALA A 126 -12.78 7.72 -7.14
C ALA A 126 -13.53 6.59 -6.44
N GLY A 127 -14.83 6.76 -6.22
CA GLY A 127 -15.66 5.76 -5.54
C GLY A 127 -15.42 5.60 -4.04
N ILE A 128 -14.46 6.29 -3.42
CA ILE A 128 -14.22 6.19 -1.97
C ILE A 128 -15.24 7.03 -1.20
N TYR A 129 -15.90 6.41 -0.21
CA TYR A 129 -16.90 7.02 0.66
C TYR A 129 -16.74 6.59 2.13
N LEU A 130 -17.36 7.36 3.03
CA LEU A 130 -17.33 7.13 4.48
C LEU A 130 -18.32 6.06 4.90
N SER A 131 -17.90 5.17 5.79
CA SER A 131 -18.77 4.13 6.36
C SER A 131 -18.46 3.88 7.82
N TYR A 132 -19.50 3.61 8.61
CA TYR A 132 -19.41 3.10 9.97
C TYR A 132 -20.22 1.82 10.09
N GLY A 133 -19.60 0.74 10.56
CA GLY A 133 -20.24 -0.59 10.58
C GLY A 133 -20.59 -1.07 9.16
N GLN A 134 -21.87 -1.34 8.93
CA GLN A 134 -22.46 -1.71 7.63
C GLN A 134 -23.31 -0.57 7.05
N MET A 135 -23.03 0.67 7.44
CA MET A 135 -23.81 1.83 7.03
C MET A 135 -22.92 2.83 6.29
N LEU A 136 -23.45 3.44 5.23
CA LEU A 136 -22.83 4.61 4.62
C LEU A 136 -23.00 5.80 5.56
N THR A 137 -21.91 6.46 5.94
CA THR A 137 -21.94 7.65 6.82
C THR A 137 -22.17 8.91 5.98
N TYR A 138 -23.06 9.80 6.44
CA TYR A 138 -23.27 11.09 5.78
C TYR A 138 -22.08 12.01 6.09
N GLY A 139 -21.35 12.42 5.05
CA GLY A 139 -20.13 13.21 5.17
C GLY A 139 -20.40 14.69 5.40
N PHE A 140 -20.91 15.09 6.57
CA PHE A 140 -21.11 16.50 6.89
C PHE A 140 -19.79 17.27 6.83
N TYR A 141 -19.81 18.45 6.23
CA TYR A 141 -18.70 19.38 6.23
C TYR A 141 -19.22 20.82 6.22
N VAL A 142 -18.42 21.75 6.73
CA VAL A 142 -18.69 23.19 6.74
C VAL A 142 -17.38 23.97 6.60
N ALA A 143 -17.47 25.28 6.40
CA ALA A 143 -16.28 26.14 6.35
C ALA A 143 -15.43 26.06 7.62
N GLY A 144 -16.08 26.14 8.79
CA GLY A 144 -15.40 26.25 10.08
C GLY A 144 -14.71 27.60 10.28
N ASP A 145 -13.76 27.65 11.20
CA ASP A 145 -13.00 28.85 11.56
C ASP A 145 -11.80 29.08 10.63
N SER A 146 -11.81 30.18 9.86
CA SER A 146 -10.67 30.59 9.02
C SER A 146 -9.42 31.01 9.81
N GLY A 147 -9.57 31.29 11.11
CA GLY A 147 -8.50 31.66 12.03
C GLY A 147 -7.79 30.46 12.67
N VAL A 148 -8.16 29.22 12.31
CA VAL A 148 -7.58 27.98 12.85
C VAL A 148 -6.05 27.92 12.68
N LYS A 149 -5.35 27.40 13.69
CA LYS A 149 -3.88 27.30 13.70
C LYS A 149 -3.39 25.99 14.31
N ALA A 150 -2.18 25.59 13.92
CA ALA A 150 -1.43 24.54 14.57
C ALA A 150 -1.09 24.91 16.03
N PRO A 151 -0.86 23.92 16.92
CA PRO A 151 -0.77 22.49 16.63
C PRO A 151 -2.11 21.75 16.63
N SER A 152 -3.16 22.34 17.19
CA SER A 152 -4.46 21.65 17.36
C SER A 152 -5.26 21.60 16.07
N CYS A 153 -5.17 22.62 15.22
CA CYS A 153 -6.05 22.80 14.07
C CYS A 153 -7.55 22.75 14.44
N VAL A 154 -7.87 23.27 15.62
CA VAL A 154 -9.23 23.39 16.18
C VAL A 154 -9.65 24.87 16.12
N GLY A 155 -10.83 25.14 15.56
CA GLY A 155 -11.45 26.46 15.48
C GLY A 155 -12.21 26.86 16.74
N SER A 156 -12.61 28.13 16.83
CA SER A 156 -13.36 28.66 17.99
C SER A 156 -14.40 29.73 17.66
N SER A 157 -14.35 30.35 16.48
CA SER A 157 -15.06 31.61 16.20
C SER A 157 -15.72 31.70 14.82
N GLY A 158 -15.57 30.68 13.96
CA GLY A 158 -16.20 30.65 12.63
C GLY A 158 -17.74 30.54 12.72
N SER A 159 -18.46 31.16 11.79
CA SER A 159 -19.93 31.16 11.77
C SER A 159 -20.54 29.76 11.69
N THR A 160 -19.81 28.79 11.14
CA THR A 160 -20.21 27.38 11.05
C THR A 160 -19.40 26.47 11.97
N GLU A 161 -18.47 27.03 12.74
CA GLU A 161 -17.54 26.27 13.59
C GLU A 161 -18.25 25.44 14.66
N HIS A 162 -19.37 25.93 15.16
CA HIS A 162 -20.19 25.22 16.16
C HIS A 162 -20.80 23.91 15.65
N TRP A 163 -20.76 23.64 14.34
CA TRP A 163 -21.16 22.35 13.78
C TRP A 163 -20.00 21.36 13.65
N VAL A 164 -18.75 21.84 13.66
CA VAL A 164 -17.54 21.04 13.48
C VAL A 164 -17.32 20.15 14.70
N THR A 165 -16.86 18.92 14.48
CA THR A 165 -16.55 17.99 15.56
C THR A 165 -15.10 17.53 15.51
N TYR A 166 -14.48 17.41 16.68
CA TYR A 166 -13.08 17.06 16.83
C TYR A 166 -12.95 15.68 17.46
N ASN A 167 -12.78 14.66 16.62
CA ASN A 167 -12.87 13.24 16.95
C ASN A 167 -11.54 12.47 16.82
N GLU A 168 -10.41 13.17 16.73
CA GLU A 168 -9.08 12.56 16.73
C GLU A 168 -8.91 11.63 17.94
N GLY A 169 -8.58 10.36 17.69
CA GLY A 169 -8.42 9.33 18.72
C GLY A 169 -9.72 8.78 19.32
N LYS A 170 -10.90 9.34 18.99
CA LYS A 170 -12.20 8.86 19.47
C LYS A 170 -12.74 7.74 18.56
N SER A 171 -13.43 6.77 19.16
CA SER A 171 -14.09 5.66 18.45
C SER A 171 -15.37 5.20 19.16
N GLY A 172 -16.18 4.38 18.50
CA GLY A 172 -17.44 3.87 19.02
C GLY A 172 -18.36 4.99 19.50
N ASN A 173 -18.81 4.86 20.76
CA ASN A 173 -19.72 5.80 21.40
C ASN A 173 -19.05 7.08 21.92
N SER A 174 -17.71 7.17 21.86
CA SER A 174 -16.98 8.38 22.24
C SER A 174 -16.94 9.44 21.13
N VAL A 175 -17.27 9.06 19.90
CA VAL A 175 -17.33 10.00 18.77
C VAL A 175 -18.47 10.98 18.97
N GLU A 176 -18.13 12.25 18.86
CA GLU A 176 -19.05 13.38 18.92
C GLU A 176 -19.76 13.51 17.57
N GLN A 177 -21.09 13.50 17.62
CA GLN A 177 -21.94 13.76 16.46
C GLN A 177 -22.03 15.26 16.23
N THR A 178 -22.09 15.67 14.97
CA THR A 178 -22.46 17.05 14.66
C THR A 178 -23.94 17.24 14.96
N ALA A 179 -24.34 18.46 15.31
CA ALA A 179 -25.76 18.77 15.42
C ALA A 179 -26.43 19.02 14.04
N LEU A 180 -25.69 18.86 12.94
CA LEU A 180 -26.24 18.84 11.57
C LEU A 180 -26.86 17.47 11.27
N GLY A 181 -28.18 17.33 11.46
CA GLY A 181 -28.96 16.17 10.99
C GLY A 181 -28.60 14.81 11.59
N TYR A 182 -29.47 13.81 11.37
CA TYR A 182 -29.28 12.43 11.84
C TYR A 182 -28.73 12.32 13.27
N ILE A 183 -29.25 13.10 14.21
CA ILE A 183 -28.85 13.02 15.62
C ILE A 183 -29.57 11.82 16.23
N GLY A 184 -28.80 10.91 16.80
CA GLY A 184 -29.32 9.69 17.42
C GLY A 184 -28.48 9.26 18.62
N PRO A 185 -28.78 8.09 19.22
CA PRO A 185 -27.93 7.54 20.27
C PRO A 185 -26.45 7.44 19.86
N PRO A 186 -25.50 7.44 20.80
CA PRO A 186 -24.10 7.17 20.49
C PRO A 186 -23.95 5.92 19.61
N GLY A 187 -23.13 6.00 18.55
CA GLY A 187 -22.95 4.91 17.60
C GLY A 187 -23.92 4.86 16.42
N PHE A 188 -24.83 5.84 16.26
CA PHE A 188 -25.83 5.87 15.18
C PHE A 188 -25.28 5.84 13.73
N GLY A 189 -23.97 5.96 13.51
CA GLY A 189 -23.28 5.57 12.27
C GLY A 189 -23.51 6.48 11.06
N GLN A 190 -24.73 6.97 10.85
CA GLN A 190 -25.09 7.91 9.79
C GLN A 190 -24.48 9.28 10.05
N ASN A 191 -24.45 9.70 11.32
CA ASN A 191 -23.74 10.90 11.78
C ASN A 191 -22.53 10.48 12.61
N ARG A 192 -21.34 10.84 12.13
CA ARG A 192 -20.06 10.60 12.82
C ARG A 192 -19.31 11.89 13.11
N GLY A 193 -19.93 13.04 12.88
CA GLY A 193 -19.28 14.34 13.00
C GLY A 193 -19.39 15.19 11.75
N CYS A 194 -18.67 16.30 11.74
CA CYS A 194 -18.61 17.26 10.65
C CYS A 194 -17.18 17.80 10.47
N MET A 195 -16.70 17.77 9.23
CA MET A 195 -15.36 18.24 8.86
C MET A 195 -15.32 19.76 8.66
N SER A 196 -14.29 20.41 9.20
CA SER A 196 -13.96 21.81 8.91
C SER A 196 -13.07 21.91 7.67
N GLN A 197 -13.48 22.71 6.67
CA GLN A 197 -12.67 22.99 5.48
C GLN A 197 -11.35 23.68 5.85
N TRP A 198 -11.39 24.70 6.72
CA TRP A 198 -10.19 25.39 7.20
C TRP A 198 -9.35 24.51 8.12
N GLY A 199 -9.98 23.70 8.96
CA GLY A 199 -9.29 22.73 9.81
C GLY A 199 -8.54 21.68 8.98
N ALA A 200 -9.16 21.12 7.94
CA ALA A 200 -8.53 20.18 7.02
C ALA A 200 -7.27 20.78 6.35
N ARG A 201 -7.34 22.04 5.89
CA ARG A 201 -6.17 22.75 5.36
C ARG A 201 -5.06 22.88 6.40
N CYS A 202 -5.41 23.23 7.64
CA CYS A 202 -4.43 23.35 8.71
C CYS A 202 -3.73 22.01 8.99
N LEU A 203 -4.48 20.91 9.05
CA LEU A 203 -3.95 19.56 9.32
C LEU A 203 -2.98 19.12 8.23
N GLU A 204 -3.33 19.30 6.95
CA GLU A 204 -2.42 19.03 5.84
C GLU A 204 -1.16 19.91 5.92
N ASN A 205 -1.34 21.23 5.98
CA ASN A 205 -0.24 22.19 5.84
C ASN A 205 0.73 22.19 7.03
N SER A 206 0.22 21.92 8.23
CA SER A 206 1.00 22.08 9.46
C SER A 206 1.39 20.76 10.11
N LYS A 207 0.63 19.67 9.88
CA LYS A 207 0.91 18.34 10.44
C LYS A 207 1.28 17.31 9.36
N GLY A 208 1.18 17.64 8.08
CA GLY A 208 1.44 16.71 6.98
C GLY A 208 0.44 15.55 6.94
N TYR A 209 -0.80 15.78 7.39
CA TYR A 209 -1.81 14.73 7.41
C TYR A 209 -2.29 14.42 6.00
N ASP A 210 -2.36 13.12 5.68
CA ASP A 210 -3.05 12.64 4.49
C ASP A 210 -4.57 12.70 4.68
N TYR A 211 -5.32 12.50 3.59
CA TYR A 211 -6.78 12.54 3.63
C TYR A 211 -7.38 11.55 4.63
N LYS A 212 -6.73 10.40 4.88
CA LYS A 212 -7.22 9.38 5.82
C LYS A 212 -7.17 9.92 7.25
N LYS A 213 -6.04 10.50 7.65
CA LYS A 213 -5.89 11.12 8.97
C LYS A 213 -6.78 12.33 9.14
N ILE A 214 -6.98 13.14 8.09
CA ILE A 214 -7.93 14.26 8.12
C ILE A 214 -9.35 13.75 8.38
N LEU A 215 -9.81 12.74 7.65
CA LEU A 215 -11.15 12.18 7.84
C LEU A 215 -11.31 11.56 9.24
N GLN A 216 -10.31 10.84 9.73
CA GLN A 216 -10.31 10.28 11.09
C GLN A 216 -10.35 11.36 12.18
N PHE A 217 -9.70 12.50 11.94
CA PHE A 217 -9.69 13.64 12.86
C PHE A 217 -11.11 14.20 13.09
N PHE A 218 -11.95 14.23 12.05
CA PHE A 218 -13.30 14.79 12.16
C PHE A 218 -14.40 13.74 12.39
N TYR A 219 -14.24 12.51 11.88
CA TYR A 219 -15.27 11.47 11.89
C TYR A 219 -14.98 10.28 12.83
N GLY A 220 -13.84 10.29 13.53
CA GLY A 220 -13.40 9.24 14.45
C GLY A 220 -12.40 8.26 13.83
N SER A 221 -11.57 7.64 14.69
CA SER A 221 -10.49 6.74 14.27
C SER A 221 -10.97 5.42 13.64
N ASP A 222 -12.22 5.07 13.88
CA ASP A 222 -12.91 3.86 13.40
C ASP A 222 -13.79 4.13 12.17
N ILE A 223 -13.76 5.34 11.60
CA ILE A 223 -14.39 5.59 10.31
C ILE A 223 -13.70 4.75 9.23
N LYS A 224 -14.49 4.02 8.44
CA LYS A 224 -13.99 3.22 7.32
C LYS A 224 -14.10 4.01 6.03
N LEU A 225 -13.11 3.82 5.16
CA LEU A 225 -13.14 4.27 3.78
C LEU A 225 -13.40 3.04 2.91
N LEU A 226 -14.62 2.92 2.40
CA LEU A 226 -14.98 1.87 1.46
C LEU A 226 -14.94 2.45 0.05
N GLN A 227 -14.57 1.61 -0.92
CA GLN A 227 -14.58 2.00 -2.32
C GLN A 227 -15.70 1.27 -3.06
N ALA A 228 -16.64 2.04 -3.61
CA ALA A 228 -17.70 1.50 -4.46
C ALA A 228 -17.11 0.99 -5.78
N THR A 229 -17.65 -0.10 -6.30
CA THR A 229 -17.26 -0.69 -7.59
C THR A 229 -18.27 -0.32 -8.67
N GLY A 230 -17.88 -0.32 -9.95
CA GLY A 230 -18.82 -0.09 -11.05
C GLY A 230 -18.14 0.46 -12.29
N SER A 231 -18.90 0.64 -13.37
CA SER A 231 -18.36 1.04 -14.69
C SER A 231 -17.69 2.42 -14.72
N CYS A 232 -18.06 3.33 -13.81
CA CYS A 232 -17.47 4.66 -13.69
C CYS A 232 -16.32 4.76 -12.70
N ILE A 233 -16.12 3.74 -11.86
CA ILE A 233 -14.99 3.71 -10.94
C ILE A 233 -13.95 2.83 -11.59
N THR A 234 -12.97 3.47 -12.22
CA THR A 234 -11.73 2.76 -12.53
C THR A 234 -11.08 2.46 -11.19
N PRO A 235 -10.87 1.18 -10.81
CA PRO A 235 -10.11 0.86 -9.60
C PRO A 235 -8.84 1.71 -9.59
N PRO A 236 -8.39 2.25 -8.45
CA PRO A 236 -7.13 2.96 -8.42
C PRO A 236 -6.11 1.97 -8.96
N GLU A 237 -5.44 2.33 -10.05
CA GLU A 237 -4.35 1.52 -10.56
C GLU A 237 -3.44 1.24 -9.35
N PRO A 238 -3.10 -0.03 -9.05
CA PRO A 238 -2.28 -0.36 -7.90
C PRO A 238 -1.10 0.60 -7.93
N GLN A 239 -0.98 1.45 -6.89
CA GLN A 239 0.10 2.43 -6.84
C GLN A 239 1.38 1.62 -6.80
N VAL A 240 2.06 1.53 -7.94
CA VAL A 240 3.35 0.86 -8.03
C VAL A 240 4.28 1.65 -7.12
N PRO A 241 4.81 1.05 -6.03
CA PRO A 241 5.74 1.75 -5.15
C PRO A 241 6.92 2.29 -5.96
N ASP A 242 7.46 3.45 -5.58
CA ASP A 242 8.62 4.03 -6.27
C ASP A 242 9.80 3.04 -6.32
N LEU A 243 10.03 2.32 -5.23
CA LEU A 243 11.12 1.35 -5.07
C LEU A 243 10.55 -0.05 -4.84
N ASP A 244 10.68 -0.93 -5.83
CA ASP A 244 10.38 -2.35 -5.65
C ASP A 244 11.12 -3.20 -6.70
N ALA A 245 11.54 -4.39 -6.29
CA ALA A 245 12.33 -5.29 -7.11
C ALA A 245 11.81 -6.72 -7.03
N GLN A 246 11.90 -7.40 -8.15
CA GLN A 246 11.62 -8.83 -8.25
C GLN A 246 12.95 -9.57 -8.42
N PHE A 247 13.17 -10.60 -7.60
CA PHE A 247 14.25 -11.57 -7.84
C PHE A 247 14.01 -12.28 -9.17
N VAL A 248 15.04 -12.39 -10.01
CA VAL A 248 14.95 -13.07 -11.29
C VAL A 248 15.72 -14.37 -11.28
N ASP A 249 17.03 -14.30 -10.98
CA ASP A 249 17.91 -15.47 -11.00
C ASP A 249 19.20 -15.19 -10.23
N GLN A 250 19.97 -16.24 -9.92
CA GLN A 250 21.27 -16.13 -9.27
C GLN A 250 22.19 -17.29 -9.64
N GLY A 251 23.50 -17.11 -9.48
CA GLY A 251 24.45 -18.19 -9.74
C GLY A 251 25.87 -17.93 -9.25
N SER A 252 26.73 -18.92 -9.44
CA SER A 252 28.17 -18.84 -9.19
C SER A 252 28.96 -19.57 -10.28
N SER A 253 30.24 -19.22 -10.43
CA SER A 253 31.20 -19.98 -11.23
C SER A 253 31.76 -21.22 -10.50
N ASN A 254 31.58 -21.30 -9.18
CA ASN A 254 32.07 -22.42 -8.38
C ASN A 254 31.19 -23.67 -8.57
N GLU A 255 31.75 -24.84 -8.32
CA GLU A 255 31.04 -26.12 -8.47
C GLU A 255 29.91 -26.26 -7.44
N GLU A 256 28.79 -26.84 -7.85
CA GLU A 256 27.69 -27.17 -6.93
C GLU A 256 28.19 -28.10 -5.83
N ASP A 257 27.69 -27.89 -4.61
CA ASP A 257 28.04 -28.73 -3.49
C ASP A 257 27.33 -30.10 -3.58
N ALA A 258 28.10 -31.14 -3.88
CA ALA A 258 27.61 -32.51 -3.98
C ALA A 258 27.01 -33.09 -2.67
N THR A 259 27.26 -32.51 -1.50
CA THR A 259 26.65 -32.99 -0.24
C THR A 259 25.30 -32.33 0.07
N GLY A 260 25.01 -31.18 -0.56
CA GLY A 260 23.83 -30.37 -0.30
C GLY A 260 23.86 -29.59 1.03
N GLU A 261 25.02 -29.45 1.68
CA GLU A 261 25.17 -28.61 2.89
C GLU A 261 25.16 -27.11 2.57
N ALA A 262 25.61 -26.76 1.36
CA ALA A 262 25.59 -25.43 0.79
C ALA A 262 25.13 -25.47 -0.67
N TYR A 263 25.09 -24.32 -1.35
CA TYR A 263 24.77 -24.30 -2.79
C TYR A 263 25.98 -24.70 -3.62
N TYR A 264 27.16 -24.20 -3.23
CA TYR A 264 28.42 -24.42 -3.93
C TYR A 264 29.52 -24.89 -2.97
N GLN A 265 30.55 -25.53 -3.51
CA GLN A 265 31.80 -25.82 -2.82
C GLN A 265 32.94 -24.97 -3.40
N VAL A 266 33.83 -24.49 -2.54
CA VAL A 266 35.02 -23.75 -2.95
C VAL A 266 36.20 -24.07 -2.03
N CYS A 267 37.42 -24.04 -2.55
CA CYS A 267 38.62 -24.19 -1.75
C CYS A 267 38.90 -22.93 -0.93
N ALA A 268 39.45 -23.09 0.27
CA ALA A 268 39.88 -21.97 1.11
C ALA A 268 40.88 -21.08 0.35
N GLY A 269 40.59 -19.77 0.27
CA GLY A 269 41.42 -18.79 -0.42
C GLY A 269 41.21 -18.71 -1.94
N ASP A 270 40.39 -19.57 -2.55
CA ASP A 270 40.10 -19.50 -3.99
C ASP A 270 39.10 -18.38 -4.32
N PRO A 271 39.07 -17.91 -5.59
CA PRO A 271 38.08 -16.94 -6.04
C PRO A 271 36.64 -17.44 -5.91
N VAL A 272 35.76 -16.55 -5.50
CA VAL A 272 34.31 -16.73 -5.53
C VAL A 272 33.71 -15.67 -6.43
N ASP A 273 33.24 -16.09 -7.61
CA ASP A 273 32.47 -15.22 -8.50
C ASP A 273 31.01 -15.65 -8.47
N SER A 274 30.15 -14.73 -8.09
CA SER A 274 28.72 -14.97 -7.93
C SER A 274 27.92 -13.82 -8.48
N TRP A 275 26.64 -14.02 -8.75
CA TRP A 275 25.80 -12.97 -9.32
C TRP A 275 24.35 -13.12 -8.91
N PHE A 276 23.65 -11.99 -8.91
CA PHE A 276 22.21 -11.89 -8.72
C PHE A 276 21.60 -11.03 -9.83
N GLU A 277 20.54 -11.52 -10.48
CA GLU A 277 19.71 -10.77 -11.44
C GLU A 277 18.39 -10.37 -10.79
N VAL A 278 18.03 -9.10 -10.95
CA VAL A 278 16.80 -8.51 -10.43
C VAL A 278 16.10 -7.70 -11.50
N LYS A 279 14.78 -7.60 -11.40
CA LYS A 279 13.92 -6.77 -12.26
C LYS A 279 13.35 -5.61 -11.46
N ASN A 280 13.40 -4.41 -12.02
CA ASN A 280 12.69 -3.27 -11.48
C ASN A 280 11.18 -3.42 -11.71
N ILE A 281 10.42 -3.56 -10.64
CA ILE A 281 8.95 -3.59 -10.66
C ILE A 281 8.34 -2.35 -9.99
N GLY A 282 9.19 -1.42 -9.54
CA GLY A 282 8.82 -0.11 -9.02
C GLY A 282 8.67 0.96 -10.09
N ALA A 283 8.20 2.14 -9.68
CA ALA A 283 7.96 3.27 -10.59
C ALA A 283 9.21 4.13 -10.86
N ALA A 284 10.19 4.14 -9.95
CA ALA A 284 11.42 4.93 -10.10
C ALA A 284 12.50 4.16 -10.87
N THR A 285 13.20 4.86 -11.76
CA THR A 285 14.42 4.36 -12.40
C THR A 285 15.54 4.26 -11.38
N TRP A 286 16.26 3.14 -11.35
CA TRP A 286 17.41 2.97 -10.47
C TRP A 286 18.70 3.48 -11.10
N THR A 287 19.41 4.32 -10.36
CA THR A 287 20.72 4.87 -10.68
C THR A 287 21.48 5.07 -9.35
N ASP A 288 22.79 5.27 -9.41
CA ASP A 288 23.57 5.74 -8.25
C ASP A 288 24.32 7.01 -8.65
N GLY A 289 23.64 8.14 -8.52
CA GLY A 289 24.12 9.47 -8.89
C GLY A 289 23.98 10.48 -7.76
N SER A 290 24.13 11.77 -8.07
CA SER A 290 24.02 12.86 -7.07
C SER A 290 22.58 13.30 -6.77
N GLY A 291 21.60 12.49 -7.13
CA GLY A 291 20.19 12.84 -7.06
C GLY A 291 19.55 12.52 -5.71
N SER A 292 18.51 13.27 -5.33
CA SER A 292 17.79 13.09 -4.06
C SER A 292 16.41 12.43 -4.19
N SER A 293 15.93 12.17 -5.41
CA SER A 293 14.69 11.44 -5.65
C SER A 293 14.85 9.94 -5.37
N ALA A 294 13.73 9.24 -5.17
CA ALA A 294 13.72 7.79 -5.06
C ALA A 294 14.42 7.16 -6.27
N GLY A 295 15.25 6.15 -6.02
CA GLY A 295 15.96 5.41 -7.05
C GLY A 295 17.27 6.06 -7.52
N GLN A 296 17.69 7.19 -6.94
CA GLN A 296 18.90 7.90 -7.37
C GLN A 296 20.17 7.56 -6.58
N SER A 297 20.09 6.67 -5.59
CA SER A 297 21.25 6.20 -4.81
C SER A 297 21.17 4.69 -4.55
N VAL A 298 20.90 3.91 -5.60
CA VAL A 298 20.60 2.46 -5.51
C VAL A 298 21.87 1.62 -5.53
N ARG A 299 21.98 0.72 -4.55
CA ARG A 299 23.09 -0.23 -4.36
C ARG A 299 22.55 -1.57 -3.88
N LEU A 300 23.32 -2.65 -4.04
CA LEU A 300 23.21 -3.78 -3.13
C LEU A 300 23.85 -3.40 -1.80
N GLY A 301 23.20 -3.79 -0.70
CA GLY A 301 23.72 -3.71 0.65
C GLY A 301 23.65 -5.06 1.36
N VAL A 302 24.58 -5.31 2.26
CA VAL A 302 24.48 -6.45 3.19
C VAL A 302 23.53 -6.06 4.33
N PRO A 303 22.42 -6.79 4.55
CA PRO A 303 21.51 -6.49 5.66
C PRO A 303 22.24 -6.46 7.00
N GLY A 304 22.05 -5.40 7.78
CA GLY A 304 22.78 -5.15 9.03
C GLY A 304 24.13 -4.43 8.85
N ASP A 305 24.47 -4.03 7.64
CA ASP A 305 25.62 -3.18 7.29
C ASP A 305 27.00 -3.74 7.65
N THR A 306 27.11 -5.04 7.88
CA THR A 306 28.39 -5.74 8.06
C THR A 306 29.04 -6.04 6.72
N ALA A 307 30.37 -6.13 6.70
CA ALA A 307 31.09 -6.56 5.49
C ALA A 307 30.69 -7.99 5.09
N ASP A 308 30.50 -8.22 3.80
CA ASP A 308 30.28 -9.55 3.23
C ASP A 308 31.55 -10.42 3.45
N PRO A 309 31.39 -11.71 3.83
CA PRO A 309 32.53 -12.58 4.16
C PRO A 309 33.46 -12.90 2.99
N PHE A 310 33.03 -12.70 1.74
CA PHE A 310 33.85 -12.97 0.55
C PHE A 310 34.40 -11.69 -0.07
N LEU A 311 33.58 -10.64 -0.16
CA LEU A 311 33.93 -9.38 -0.83
C LEU A 311 34.62 -8.37 0.12
N GLY A 312 34.42 -8.48 1.44
CA GLY A 312 34.95 -7.54 2.41
C GLY A 312 34.33 -6.13 2.37
N THR A 313 33.30 -5.91 1.56
CA THR A 313 32.48 -4.68 1.50
C THR A 313 31.03 -4.99 1.89
N ASN A 314 30.29 -3.98 2.32
CA ASN A 314 28.87 -4.05 2.61
C ASN A 314 27.99 -3.35 1.56
N ARG A 315 28.59 -2.81 0.49
CA ARG A 315 27.90 -2.06 -0.57
C ARG A 315 28.50 -2.36 -1.95
N VAL A 316 27.61 -2.53 -2.94
CA VAL A 316 27.96 -2.62 -4.37
C VAL A 316 27.01 -1.72 -5.16
N SER A 317 27.56 -0.71 -5.84
CA SER A 317 26.77 0.28 -6.59
C SER A 317 26.08 -0.33 -7.82
N VAL A 318 24.87 0.13 -8.16
CA VAL A 318 24.22 -0.24 -9.44
C VAL A 318 25.03 0.22 -10.66
N ASN A 319 25.95 1.18 -10.51
CA ASN A 319 26.87 1.58 -11.56
C ASN A 319 27.90 0.49 -11.92
N ALA A 320 28.08 -0.51 -11.06
CA ALA A 320 28.92 -1.69 -11.32
C ALA A 320 28.12 -2.87 -11.92
N ALA A 321 26.80 -2.74 -12.06
CA ALA A 321 25.93 -3.78 -12.61
C ALA A 321 25.86 -3.73 -14.14
N SER A 322 25.31 -4.78 -14.75
CA SER A 322 25.18 -4.89 -16.22
C SER A 322 24.30 -3.80 -16.86
N ASN A 323 23.34 -3.28 -16.11
CA ASN A 323 22.53 -2.13 -16.47
C ASN A 323 22.57 -1.08 -15.35
N THR A 324 23.14 0.09 -15.65
CA THR A 324 23.42 1.16 -14.68
C THR A 324 22.28 2.18 -14.55
N SER A 325 21.27 2.10 -15.42
CA SER A 325 20.06 2.93 -15.38
C SER A 325 18.84 2.03 -15.59
N VAL A 326 18.33 1.48 -14.49
CA VAL A 326 17.34 0.40 -14.52
C VAL A 326 15.95 1.02 -14.51
N ALA A 327 15.41 1.31 -15.69
CA ALA A 327 14.05 1.80 -15.86
C ALA A 327 13.01 0.78 -15.33
N PRO A 328 11.77 1.20 -15.03
CA PRO A 328 10.68 0.28 -14.70
C PRO A 328 10.57 -0.85 -15.74
N ASN A 329 10.37 -2.08 -15.26
CA ASN A 329 10.38 -3.34 -16.00
C ASN A 329 11.72 -3.79 -16.60
N ALA A 330 12.79 -2.99 -16.50
CA ALA A 330 14.12 -3.42 -16.91
C ALA A 330 14.76 -4.36 -15.86
N LYS A 331 15.73 -5.14 -16.31
CA LYS A 331 16.56 -5.98 -15.44
C LYS A 331 17.96 -5.39 -15.28
N THR A 332 18.63 -5.78 -14.20
CA THR A 332 20.07 -5.60 -14.04
C THR A 332 20.65 -6.80 -13.30
N ARG A 333 21.93 -7.08 -13.55
CA ARG A 333 22.68 -8.15 -12.91
C ARG A 333 23.89 -7.57 -12.19
N PHE A 334 24.03 -7.90 -10.92
CA PHE A 334 25.21 -7.58 -10.12
C PHE A 334 26.15 -8.78 -10.14
N ASP A 335 27.37 -8.56 -10.64
CA ASP A 335 28.46 -9.53 -10.57
C ASP A 335 29.32 -9.23 -9.34
N LEU A 336 29.49 -10.23 -8.48
CA LEU A 336 30.10 -10.15 -7.16
C LEU A 336 31.32 -11.07 -7.13
N SER A 337 32.51 -10.48 -7.21
CA SER A 337 33.79 -11.18 -7.18
C SER A 337 34.48 -10.98 -5.82
N GLY A 338 34.81 -12.07 -5.15
CA GLY A 338 35.49 -12.09 -3.85
C GLY A 338 36.42 -13.28 -3.68
N THR A 339 36.78 -13.57 -2.43
CA THR A 339 37.69 -14.67 -2.09
C THR A 339 37.10 -15.51 -0.96
N ALA A 340 37.17 -16.83 -1.09
CA ALA A 340 36.74 -17.74 -0.04
C ALA A 340 37.56 -17.53 1.24
N PRO A 341 36.93 -17.48 2.43
CA PRO A 341 37.64 -17.44 3.70
C PRO A 341 38.69 -18.55 3.84
N SER A 342 39.75 -18.30 4.60
CA SER A 342 40.82 -19.29 4.81
C SER A 342 40.44 -20.41 5.77
N ALA A 343 39.44 -20.19 6.63
CA ALA A 343 38.93 -21.20 7.54
C ALA A 343 37.84 -22.03 6.84
N PRO A 344 37.90 -23.38 6.93
CA PRO A 344 36.84 -24.23 6.43
C PRO A 344 35.51 -24.01 7.18
N GLY A 345 34.40 -24.15 6.47
CA GLY A 345 33.06 -23.96 7.02
C GLY A 345 32.03 -23.56 5.96
N VAL A 346 30.78 -23.42 6.38
CA VAL A 346 29.72 -22.90 5.51
C VAL A 346 29.60 -21.39 5.71
N TYR A 347 29.75 -20.65 4.61
CA TYR A 347 29.67 -19.19 4.56
C TYR A 347 28.51 -18.76 3.68
N VAL A 348 27.88 -17.64 4.03
CA VAL A 348 26.72 -17.11 3.30
C VAL A 348 27.02 -15.68 2.86
N THR A 349 26.79 -15.41 1.59
CA THR A 349 26.72 -14.04 1.06
C THR A 349 25.24 -13.64 1.01
N ARG A 350 24.89 -12.47 1.54
CA ARG A 350 23.49 -12.02 1.74
C ARG A 350 23.37 -10.57 1.33
N TRP A 351 22.45 -10.27 0.42
CA TRP A 351 22.29 -8.95 -0.18
C TRP A 351 20.83 -8.56 -0.32
N GLN A 352 20.55 -7.27 -0.22
CA GLN A 352 19.27 -6.68 -0.56
C GLN A 352 19.52 -5.32 -1.22
N LEU A 353 18.62 -4.86 -2.08
CA LEU A 353 18.71 -3.52 -2.64
C LEU A 353 18.44 -2.47 -1.56
N VAL A 354 19.19 -1.37 -1.62
CA VAL A 354 19.03 -0.20 -0.76
C VAL A 354 19.10 1.04 -1.62
N ASP A 355 18.16 1.95 -1.38
CA ASP A 355 18.27 3.33 -1.83
C ASP A 355 18.75 4.18 -0.65
N GLU A 356 19.96 4.69 -0.75
CA GLU A 356 20.71 5.18 0.40
C GLU A 356 20.01 6.31 1.14
N ALA A 357 20.07 6.24 2.48
CA ALA A 357 19.35 7.12 3.40
C ALA A 357 17.81 7.13 3.23
N ARG A 358 17.23 6.26 2.40
CA ARG A 358 15.78 6.13 2.22
C ARG A 358 15.25 4.82 2.73
N ALA A 359 15.57 3.70 2.07
CA ALA A 359 14.96 2.42 2.38
C ALA A 359 15.72 1.23 1.78
N TRP A 360 15.61 0.10 2.48
CA TRP A 360 15.84 -1.23 1.91
C TRP A 360 14.59 -1.66 1.14
N PHE A 361 14.76 -2.30 -0.01
CA PHE A 361 13.65 -2.71 -0.86
C PHE A 361 13.95 -3.98 -1.66
N GLY A 362 12.90 -4.61 -2.21
CA GLY A 362 13.01 -5.89 -2.90
C GLY A 362 13.29 -7.07 -1.95
N PRO A 363 13.40 -8.29 -2.51
CA PRO A 363 13.73 -9.47 -1.74
C PRO A 363 15.17 -9.43 -1.27
N GLU A 364 15.40 -10.10 -0.15
CA GLU A 364 16.74 -10.50 0.22
C GLU A 364 17.18 -11.71 -0.63
N MET A 365 18.43 -11.67 -1.08
CA MET A 365 19.04 -12.66 -1.95
C MET A 365 20.28 -13.20 -1.27
N TRP A 366 20.55 -14.49 -1.42
CA TRP A 366 21.69 -15.13 -0.76
C TRP A 366 22.16 -16.37 -1.49
N LEU A 367 23.45 -16.67 -1.31
CA LEU A 367 24.11 -17.90 -1.73
C LEU A 367 24.94 -18.44 -0.57
N SER A 368 25.08 -19.76 -0.49
CA SER A 368 25.91 -20.42 0.52
C SER A 368 27.02 -21.22 -0.14
N TYR A 369 28.20 -21.21 0.49
CA TYR A 369 29.39 -21.91 0.04
C TYR A 369 29.95 -22.77 1.16
N ARG A 370 30.17 -24.06 0.91
CA ARG A 370 31.04 -24.86 1.76
C ARG A 370 32.49 -24.61 1.34
N VAL A 371 33.22 -23.94 2.21
CA VAL A 371 34.66 -23.74 2.11
C VAL A 371 35.37 -24.96 2.68
N VAL A 372 36.24 -25.57 1.88
CA VAL A 372 37.02 -26.77 2.26
C VAL A 372 38.51 -26.53 2.12
N GLU A 373 39.32 -27.29 2.86
CA GLU A 373 40.75 -27.38 2.54
C GLU A 373 40.91 -28.21 1.27
N CYS A 374 41.59 -27.65 0.27
CA CYS A 374 41.99 -28.37 -0.92
C CYS A 374 43.50 -28.59 -0.90
N GLU A 375 43.94 -29.74 -1.41
CA GLU A 375 45.36 -29.96 -1.64
C GLU A 375 45.85 -28.98 -2.71
N GLY A 376 46.66 -28.00 -2.30
CA GLY A 376 47.13 -26.96 -3.21
C GLY A 376 47.91 -27.56 -4.38
N SER A 377 47.72 -27.00 -5.57
CA SER A 377 48.73 -27.05 -6.63
C SER A 377 50.00 -26.34 -6.14
N GLY A 378 50.82 -27.05 -5.38
CA GLY A 378 52.08 -26.56 -4.85
C GLY A 378 53.06 -26.31 -5.98
N THR A 379 53.32 -25.03 -6.29
CA THR A 379 54.48 -24.65 -7.09
C THR A 379 55.73 -24.67 -6.20
N GLY A 380 56.52 -25.75 -6.37
CA GLY A 380 57.98 -25.69 -6.36
C GLY A 380 58.68 -25.55 -5.01
N GLY A 381 58.88 -26.68 -4.33
CA GLY A 381 59.84 -26.78 -3.22
C GLY A 381 60.55 -28.13 -3.18
N THR A 382 61.60 -28.32 -3.98
CA THR A 382 62.67 -29.30 -3.68
C THR A 382 64.02 -28.78 -4.14
N GLY A 383 64.67 -27.97 -3.30
CA GLY A 383 66.12 -27.85 -3.28
C GLY A 383 66.65 -28.85 -2.25
N GLY A 384 66.99 -30.05 -2.70
CA GLY A 384 67.54 -31.12 -1.87
C GLY A 384 68.33 -32.10 -2.74
N THR A 385 69.65 -31.98 -2.70
CA THR A 385 70.64 -32.81 -3.39
C THR A 385 70.84 -34.15 -2.66
N ASP A 386 70.83 -35.28 -3.38
CA ASP A 386 71.90 -36.31 -3.37
C ASP A 386 71.68 -37.40 -4.45
N PRO A 387 72.67 -38.23 -4.83
CA PRO A 387 72.85 -38.69 -6.20
C PRO A 387 72.69 -40.22 -6.34
N GLY A 388 72.68 -40.71 -7.58
CA GLY A 388 73.22 -42.04 -7.86
C GLY A 388 72.38 -42.93 -8.76
N SER A 389 73.07 -43.43 -9.80
CA SER A 389 72.89 -44.74 -10.45
C SER A 389 71.66 -44.89 -11.36
N ALA A 390 71.77 -44.62 -12.66
CA ALA A 390 72.28 -45.53 -13.70
C ALA A 390 71.33 -46.70 -14.03
N GLY A 391 70.88 -46.76 -15.30
CA GLY A 391 70.14 -47.91 -15.84
C GLY A 391 69.42 -47.57 -17.13
N ALA A 392 70.02 -47.95 -18.26
CA ALA A 392 69.64 -47.58 -19.61
C ALA A 392 68.52 -48.44 -20.25
N ALA A 393 67.93 -47.87 -21.31
CA ALA A 393 67.70 -48.46 -22.64
C ALA A 393 66.29 -49.00 -23.04
N GLY A 394 65.89 -48.58 -24.26
CA GLY A 394 64.92 -49.20 -25.19
C GLY A 394 63.70 -48.30 -25.50
N ALA A 395 63.62 -47.46 -26.54
CA ALA A 395 63.49 -47.72 -28.00
C ALA A 395 62.34 -48.72 -28.31
N ASP A 396 61.36 -48.52 -29.21
CA ASP A 396 61.07 -47.61 -30.34
C ASP A 396 59.56 -47.81 -30.72
N PRO A 397 58.89 -46.96 -31.54
CA PRO A 397 57.45 -46.89 -31.73
C PRO A 397 56.92 -47.67 -32.94
N GLY A 398 55.59 -47.78 -33.05
CA GLY A 398 54.91 -48.34 -34.22
C GLY A 398 53.58 -47.65 -34.47
N ALA A 399 53.58 -46.76 -35.47
CA ALA A 399 52.42 -46.04 -35.97
C ALA A 399 51.62 -46.83 -37.03
N GLY A 400 50.38 -46.39 -37.27
CA GLY A 400 49.58 -46.66 -38.47
C GLY A 400 48.24 -47.34 -38.16
N GLY A 401 47.08 -46.87 -38.62
CA GLY A 401 46.74 -45.74 -39.47
C GLY A 401 45.24 -45.82 -39.86
N ALA A 402 44.72 -44.66 -40.27
CA ALA A 402 43.63 -44.42 -41.24
C ALA A 402 42.20 -44.97 -41.05
N GLY A 403 41.22 -44.07 -41.28
CA GLY A 403 39.81 -44.37 -41.58
C GLY A 403 38.89 -43.20 -41.21
N THR A 404 38.95 -42.06 -41.90
CA THR A 404 38.02 -41.58 -42.96
C THR A 404 36.57 -41.27 -42.55
N ALA A 405 36.24 -39.99 -42.76
CA ALA A 405 35.04 -39.41 -43.39
C ALA A 405 33.71 -39.31 -42.61
N GLY A 406 33.16 -38.09 -42.60
CA GLY A 406 31.77 -37.83 -42.27
C GLY A 406 31.44 -36.36 -42.00
N ASP A 407 31.68 -35.47 -42.97
CA ASP A 407 31.09 -34.12 -42.97
C ASP A 407 29.59 -34.19 -43.24
N ALA A 408 28.78 -33.48 -42.44
CA ALA A 408 27.42 -33.09 -42.81
C ALA A 408 27.01 -31.80 -42.10
N ALA A 409 27.07 -30.69 -42.84
CA ALA A 409 26.41 -29.43 -42.53
C ALA A 409 25.06 -29.37 -43.26
N TRP A 410 24.00 -28.87 -42.61
CA TRP A 410 22.82 -28.28 -43.26
C TRP A 410 22.24 -27.16 -42.38
N PRO A 411 21.98 -25.96 -42.93
CA PRO A 411 21.22 -24.89 -42.28
C PRO A 411 19.82 -24.72 -42.88
N GLY A 412 18.90 -24.11 -42.12
CA GLY A 412 17.92 -23.16 -42.67
C GLY A 412 16.42 -23.46 -42.48
N GLY A 413 15.75 -22.59 -41.72
CA GLY A 413 14.62 -21.78 -42.20
C GLY A 413 13.19 -22.33 -42.08
N GLY A 414 12.39 -21.67 -41.23
CA GLY A 414 10.93 -21.72 -41.16
C GLY A 414 10.42 -20.65 -40.22
#